data_AF-A0A1E7EJB7-F1
#
_entry.id   AF-A0A1E7EJB7-F1
#
_cell.length_a   1.000
_cell.length_b   1.000
_cell.length_c   1.000
_cell.angle_alpha   90.00
_cell.angle_beta   90.00
_cell.angle_gamma   90.00
#
_symmetry.space_group_name_H-M   'P 1'
#
loop_
_entity.id
_entity.type
_entity.pdbx_description
1 polymer ?
#
loop_
_entity_poly.entity_id
_entity_poly.type
_entity_poly.pdbx_seq_one_letter_code
_entity_poly.pdbx_strand_id
1 'polypeptide(L)'
;MKITKAAIKAIEEIAKETLGWPSNRKWDSADKDERFRSLFGAPSVVIATLWELIRSNVNDDVSEKHLFWGLIFLKAYAPNEEIHCAIVGFPTRKEFRQKAWLIVEIIADLKDGLIRLDNRFINAPNNKNGIPFLTLDCTDCKINEPFPFETKWLSQKFRGPGMKYEVAIAIYSNNICWSNGPFYAAANESRIFREGLGLELPRDEPIEVDAGPGEI
;
A
#
# COMPACT_ATOMS: atom_id res chain seq x y z
N MET A 1 10.79 3.74 13.31
CA MET A 1 12.21 3.74 12.89
C MET A 1 12.57 5.12 12.36
N LYS A 2 13.70 5.73 12.79
CA LYS A 2 14.19 6.99 12.22
C LYS A 2 15.19 6.66 11.11
N ILE A 3 14.82 6.91 9.86
CA ILE A 3 15.70 6.68 8.71
C ILE A 3 16.69 7.86 8.55
N THR A 4 17.94 7.59 8.20
CA THR A 4 18.96 8.64 8.08
C THR A 4 18.87 9.35 6.74
N LYS A 5 19.32 10.62 6.68
CA LYS A 5 19.42 11.36 5.40
C LYS A 5 20.32 10.64 4.38
N ALA A 6 21.36 9.95 4.86
CA ALA A 6 22.26 9.18 4.02
C ALA A 6 21.55 7.98 3.36
N ALA A 7 20.75 7.24 4.12
CA ALA A 7 19.95 6.12 3.59
C ALA A 7 18.91 6.60 2.56
N ILE A 8 18.24 7.73 2.83
CA ILE A 8 17.32 8.35 1.85
C ILE A 8 18.08 8.68 0.55
N LYS A 9 19.26 9.31 0.65
CA LYS A 9 20.05 9.67 -0.52
C LYS A 9 20.54 8.46 -1.31
N ALA A 10 20.93 7.37 -0.64
CA ALA A 10 21.33 6.12 -1.30
C ALA A 10 20.18 5.55 -2.14
N ILE A 11 18.98 5.50 -1.56
CA ILE A 11 17.75 5.09 -2.25
C ILE A 11 17.44 6.00 -3.44
N GLU A 12 17.65 7.31 -3.31
CA GLU A 12 17.46 8.23 -4.43
C GLU A 12 18.47 8.01 -5.57
N GLU A 13 19.72 7.67 -5.27
CA GLU A 13 20.72 7.33 -6.31
C GLU A 13 20.38 6.04 -7.04
N ILE A 14 19.93 5.00 -6.33
CA ILE A 14 19.51 3.73 -6.95
C ILE A 14 18.25 3.93 -7.80
N ALA A 15 17.34 4.80 -7.38
CA ALA A 15 16.19 5.18 -8.20
C ALA A 15 16.63 5.83 -9.52
N LYS A 16 17.62 6.73 -9.49
CA LYS A 16 18.17 7.37 -10.70
C LYS A 16 18.78 6.36 -11.65
N GLU A 17 19.59 5.45 -11.11
CA GLU A 17 20.22 4.38 -11.89
C GLU A 17 19.17 3.46 -12.51
N THR A 18 18.17 3.05 -11.72
CA THR A 18 17.08 2.18 -12.18
C THR A 18 16.30 2.81 -13.32
N LEU A 19 16.01 4.12 -13.26
CA LEU A 19 15.27 4.84 -14.29
C LEU A 19 16.13 5.22 -15.52
N GLY A 20 17.45 5.00 -15.47
CA GLY A 20 18.36 5.55 -16.48
C GLY A 20 18.27 7.09 -16.56
N TRP A 21 18.19 7.75 -15.40
CA TRP A 21 17.90 9.20 -15.34
C TRP A 21 18.90 10.01 -16.17
N PRO A 22 18.45 10.90 -17.06
CA PRO A 22 19.33 11.56 -18.00
C PRO A 22 20.22 12.59 -17.29
N SER A 23 21.52 12.57 -17.61
CA SER A 23 22.54 13.40 -16.97
C SER A 23 22.35 14.91 -17.17
N ASN A 24 21.65 15.30 -18.23
CA ASN A 24 21.32 16.70 -18.53
C ASN A 24 20.11 17.23 -17.73
N ARG A 25 19.38 16.38 -16.99
CA ARG A 25 18.23 16.78 -16.18
C ARG A 25 18.59 16.78 -14.70
N LYS A 26 18.31 17.88 -14.00
CA LYS A 26 18.50 17.97 -12.55
C LYS A 26 17.57 17.00 -11.82
N TRP A 27 18.16 16.19 -10.93
CA TRP A 27 17.40 15.28 -10.07
C TRP A 27 16.71 16.03 -8.93
N ASP A 28 17.47 16.84 -8.19
CA ASP A 28 16.93 17.70 -7.15
C ASP A 28 16.21 18.90 -7.78
N SER A 29 14.89 18.83 -7.75
CA SER A 29 13.96 19.82 -8.29
C SER A 29 12.74 19.93 -7.39
N ALA A 30 11.97 21.02 -7.51
CA ALA A 30 10.79 21.25 -6.69
C ALA A 30 9.73 20.13 -6.83
N ASP A 31 9.64 19.52 -8.01
CA ASP A 31 8.75 18.40 -8.34
C ASP A 31 9.30 17.02 -7.96
N LYS A 32 10.50 16.91 -7.36
CA LYS A 32 11.14 15.60 -7.07
C LYS A 32 10.20 14.66 -6.31
N ASP A 33 9.55 15.19 -5.30
CA ASP A 33 8.68 14.45 -4.39
C ASP A 33 7.39 13.96 -5.07
N GLU A 34 6.81 14.78 -5.95
CA GLU A 34 5.65 14.43 -6.76
C GLU A 34 6.03 13.37 -7.81
N ARG A 35 7.18 13.56 -8.46
CA ARG A 35 7.74 12.62 -9.44
C ARG A 35 8.02 11.25 -8.82
N PHE A 36 8.61 11.21 -7.63
CA PHE A 36 8.86 9.96 -6.88
C PHE A 36 7.57 9.19 -6.63
N ARG A 37 6.55 9.87 -6.08
CA ARG A 37 5.24 9.27 -5.82
C ARG A 37 4.56 8.80 -7.11
N SER A 38 4.73 9.54 -8.19
CA SER A 38 4.14 9.21 -9.49
C SER A 38 4.76 7.96 -10.10
N LEU A 39 6.07 7.75 -9.94
CA LEU A 39 6.80 6.60 -10.47
C LEU A 39 6.72 5.36 -9.58
N PHE A 40 6.81 5.53 -8.26
CA PHE A 40 7.00 4.44 -7.31
C PHE A 40 5.87 4.29 -6.28
N GLY A 41 4.87 5.18 -6.30
CA GLY A 41 3.74 5.16 -5.37
C GLY A 41 3.99 5.81 -4.01
N ALA A 42 5.24 6.10 -3.65
CA ALA A 42 5.61 6.63 -2.33
C ALA A 42 6.81 7.60 -2.40
N PRO A 43 6.99 8.49 -1.41
CA PRO A 43 8.19 9.34 -1.31
C PRO A 43 9.44 8.53 -0.94
N SER A 44 10.62 9.07 -1.23
CA SER A 44 11.92 8.41 -0.99
C SER A 44 12.13 7.99 0.45
N VAL A 45 11.66 8.77 1.42
CA VAL A 45 11.72 8.43 2.86
C VAL A 45 10.95 7.15 3.21
N VAL A 46 9.80 6.93 2.57
CA VAL A 46 8.98 5.72 2.79
C VAL A 46 9.64 4.52 2.13
N ILE A 47 10.15 4.67 0.91
CA ILE A 47 10.86 3.60 0.20
C ILE A 47 12.13 3.19 0.95
N ALA A 48 12.89 4.15 1.49
CA ALA A 48 14.05 3.86 2.32
C ALA A 48 13.67 3.14 3.63
N THR A 49 12.56 3.55 4.26
CA THR A 49 12.03 2.85 5.44
C THR A 49 11.63 1.42 5.08
N LEU A 50 10.97 1.22 3.93
CA LEU A 50 10.55 -0.09 3.45
C LEU A 50 11.75 -1.00 3.18
N TRP A 51 12.80 -0.48 2.53
CA TRP A 51 14.01 -1.25 2.29
C TRP A 51 14.64 -1.76 3.58
N GLU A 52 14.79 -0.90 4.60
CA GLU A 52 15.33 -1.32 5.89
C GLU A 52 14.46 -2.37 6.61
N LEU A 53 13.15 -2.40 6.34
CA LEU A 53 12.26 -3.44 6.88
C LEU A 53 12.42 -4.80 6.18
N ILE A 54 12.77 -4.81 4.88
CA ILE A 54 12.81 -6.04 4.08
C ILE A 54 14.22 -6.56 3.79
N ARG A 55 15.26 -5.75 3.97
CA ARG A 55 16.65 -6.07 3.56
C ARG A 55 17.23 -7.33 4.21
N SER A 56 16.70 -7.78 5.34
CA SER A 56 17.10 -9.05 5.97
C SER A 56 16.39 -10.27 5.39
N ASN A 57 15.32 -10.05 4.63
CA ASN A 57 14.44 -11.08 4.09
C ASN A 57 14.65 -11.30 2.59
N VAL A 58 15.45 -10.44 1.95
CA VAL A 58 15.87 -10.63 0.55
C VAL A 58 17.01 -11.65 0.48
N ASN A 59 17.03 -12.45 -0.59
CA ASN A 59 18.13 -13.37 -0.88
C ASN A 59 19.24 -12.68 -1.70
N ASP A 60 20.38 -13.36 -1.87
CA ASP A 60 21.54 -12.82 -2.60
C ASP A 60 21.25 -12.47 -4.07
N ASP A 61 20.17 -13.00 -4.62
CA ASP A 61 19.73 -12.77 -5.99
C ASP A 61 18.93 -11.46 -6.12
N VAL A 62 18.55 -10.82 -5.00
CA VAL A 62 17.79 -9.57 -4.96
C VAL A 62 18.61 -8.44 -4.35
N SER A 63 18.95 -7.45 -5.17
CA SER A 63 19.48 -6.16 -4.73
C SER A 63 18.43 -5.05 -4.64
N GLU A 64 18.83 -3.93 -4.04
CA GLU A 64 18.03 -2.71 -3.81
C GLU A 64 17.28 -2.20 -5.04
N LYS A 65 17.86 -2.32 -6.24
CA LYS A 65 17.19 -1.88 -7.48
C LYS A 65 15.88 -2.63 -7.75
N HIS A 66 15.79 -3.91 -7.34
CA HIS A 66 14.59 -4.70 -7.57
C HIS A 66 13.42 -4.26 -6.69
N LEU A 67 13.68 -3.59 -5.55
CA LEU A 67 12.61 -2.92 -4.79
C LEU A 67 11.83 -1.98 -5.70
N PHE A 68 12.53 -1.17 -6.50
CA PHE A 68 11.90 -0.26 -7.46
C PHE A 68 11.17 -1.00 -8.58
N TRP A 69 11.64 -2.18 -8.99
CA TRP A 69 10.93 -2.99 -9.99
C TRP A 69 9.57 -3.44 -9.46
N GLY A 70 9.52 -3.94 -8.22
CA GLY A 70 8.27 -4.29 -7.54
C GLY A 70 7.34 -3.08 -7.36
N LEU A 71 7.88 -1.93 -6.96
CA LEU A 71 7.09 -0.70 -6.79
C LEU A 71 6.54 -0.15 -8.11
N ILE A 72 7.34 -0.14 -9.19
CA ILE A 72 6.86 0.25 -10.52
C ILE A 72 5.79 -0.74 -11.01
N PHE A 73 6.00 -2.05 -10.78
CA PHE A 73 5.02 -3.08 -11.12
C PHE A 73 3.67 -2.83 -10.42
N LEU A 74 3.68 -2.57 -9.12
CA LEU A 74 2.45 -2.25 -8.36
C LEU A 74 1.83 -0.90 -8.79
N LYS A 75 2.65 0.11 -9.07
CA LYS A 75 2.18 1.47 -9.40
C LYS A 75 1.57 1.56 -10.80
N ALA A 76 2.22 0.97 -11.80
CA ALA A 76 1.76 1.04 -13.18
C ALA A 76 0.80 -0.10 -13.52
N TYR A 77 1.01 -1.28 -12.93
CA TYR A 77 0.27 -2.53 -13.15
C TYR A 77 -0.16 -2.71 -14.62
N ALA A 78 0.76 -2.42 -15.54
CA ALA A 78 0.42 -2.39 -16.96
C ALA A 78 0.16 -3.81 -17.48
N PRO A 79 -0.83 -4.01 -18.38
CA PRO A 79 -1.14 -5.33 -18.95
C PRO A 79 0.04 -5.98 -19.69
N ASN A 80 0.98 -5.16 -20.17
CA ASN A 80 2.20 -5.61 -20.85
C ASN A 80 3.46 -5.22 -20.05
N GLU A 81 4.27 -6.21 -19.72
CA GLU A 81 5.51 -6.05 -18.97
C GLU A 81 6.63 -5.34 -19.74
N GLU A 82 6.55 -5.24 -21.07
CA GLU A 82 7.54 -4.52 -21.89
C GLU A 82 7.66 -3.05 -21.48
N ILE A 83 6.55 -2.43 -21.05
CA ILE A 83 6.57 -1.05 -20.54
C ILE A 83 7.40 -0.96 -19.27
N HIS A 84 7.24 -1.92 -18.35
CA HIS A 84 8.01 -1.94 -17.11
C HIS A 84 9.50 -2.21 -17.39
N CYS A 85 9.79 -3.16 -18.30
CA CYS A 85 11.16 -3.47 -18.71
C CYS A 85 11.84 -2.22 -19.30
N ALA A 86 11.15 -1.46 -20.16
CA ALA A 86 11.67 -0.22 -20.72
C ALA A 86 11.99 0.84 -19.64
N ILE A 87 11.17 0.95 -18.60
CA ILE A 87 11.39 1.89 -17.48
C ILE A 87 12.64 1.53 -16.69
N VAL A 88 12.93 0.23 -16.52
CA VAL A 88 14.01 -0.25 -15.63
C VAL A 88 15.27 -0.72 -16.34
N GLY A 89 15.46 -0.33 -17.61
CA GLY A 89 16.70 -0.59 -18.36
C GLY A 89 16.72 -1.91 -19.15
N PHE A 90 15.56 -2.37 -19.64
CA PHE A 90 15.38 -3.53 -20.51
C PHE A 90 15.97 -4.87 -20.00
N PRO A 91 15.67 -5.31 -18.77
CA PRO A 91 15.86 -6.72 -18.41
C PRO A 91 14.96 -7.62 -19.26
N THR A 92 15.20 -8.94 -19.22
CA THR A 92 14.24 -9.87 -19.83
C THR A 92 12.91 -9.83 -19.07
N ARG A 93 11.77 -10.00 -19.76
CA ARG A 93 10.44 -10.07 -19.10
C ARG A 93 10.38 -11.10 -17.98
N LYS A 94 11.01 -12.27 -18.20
CA LYS A 94 11.07 -13.34 -17.22
C LYS A 94 11.78 -12.88 -15.95
N GLU A 95 12.96 -12.28 -16.11
CA GLU A 95 13.74 -11.74 -14.99
C GLU A 95 12.98 -10.64 -14.27
N PHE A 96 12.43 -9.66 -14.99
CA PHE A 96 11.63 -8.59 -14.40
C PHE A 96 10.50 -9.14 -13.53
N ARG A 97 9.68 -10.04 -14.09
CA ARG A 97 8.56 -10.66 -13.39
C ARG A 97 9.01 -11.37 -12.13
N GLN A 98 10.04 -12.21 -12.24
CA GLN A 98 10.55 -13.00 -11.11
C GLN A 98 11.02 -12.10 -9.97
N LYS A 99 11.80 -11.06 -10.26
CA LYS A 99 12.33 -10.14 -9.24
C LYS A 99 11.24 -9.24 -8.65
N ALA A 100 10.36 -8.71 -9.48
CA ALA A 100 9.28 -7.82 -9.05
C ALA A 100 8.31 -8.55 -8.11
N TRP A 101 7.89 -9.77 -8.47
CA TRP A 101 7.00 -10.57 -7.62
C TRP A 101 7.64 -10.98 -6.30
N LEU A 102 8.91 -11.38 -6.30
CA LEU A 102 9.62 -11.70 -5.07
C LEU A 102 9.63 -10.51 -4.09
N ILE A 103 9.83 -9.29 -4.59
CA ILE A 103 9.72 -8.08 -3.76
C ILE A 103 8.28 -7.86 -3.27
N VAL A 104 7.27 -8.05 -4.13
CA VAL A 104 5.86 -7.90 -3.74
C VAL A 104 5.49 -8.87 -2.61
N GLU A 105 5.94 -10.12 -2.70
CA GLU A 105 5.71 -11.15 -1.67
C GLU A 105 6.39 -10.77 -0.35
N ILE A 106 7.67 -10.37 -0.39
CA ILE A 106 8.40 -9.94 0.81
C ILE A 106 7.74 -8.72 1.48
N ILE A 107 7.22 -7.78 0.69
CA ILE A 107 6.46 -6.63 1.22
C ILE A 107 5.14 -7.11 1.84
N ALA A 108 4.43 -8.04 1.20
CA ALA A 108 3.18 -8.59 1.70
C ALA A 108 3.37 -9.31 3.05
N ASP A 109 4.51 -10.00 3.24
CA ASP A 109 4.87 -10.67 4.49
C ASP A 109 5.05 -9.70 5.67
N LEU A 110 5.25 -8.40 5.42
CA LEU A 110 5.27 -7.38 6.48
C LEU A 110 3.89 -7.11 7.07
N LYS A 111 2.79 -7.51 6.41
CA LYS A 111 1.42 -7.15 6.77
C LYS A 111 1.13 -7.39 8.25
N ASP A 112 1.35 -8.61 8.73
CA ASP A 112 0.99 -9.00 10.10
C ASP A 112 1.89 -8.34 11.16
N GLY A 113 3.12 -7.97 10.77
CA GLY A 113 4.04 -7.24 11.64
C GLY A 113 3.70 -5.75 11.76
N LEU A 114 3.16 -5.14 10.71
CA LEU A 114 2.91 -3.70 10.62
C LEU A 114 1.45 -3.31 10.92
N ILE A 115 0.49 -4.06 10.39
CA ILE A 115 -0.95 -3.81 10.53
C ILE A 115 -1.45 -4.59 11.73
N ARG A 116 -1.47 -3.92 12.89
CA ARG A 116 -1.88 -4.52 14.16
C ARG A 116 -3.01 -3.72 14.77
N LEU A 117 -4.08 -4.40 15.16
CA LEU A 117 -5.25 -3.76 15.73
C LEU A 117 -4.92 -3.01 17.03
N ASP A 118 -3.99 -3.53 17.83
CA ASP A 118 -3.54 -2.90 19.08
C ASP A 118 -2.79 -1.58 18.87
N ASN A 119 -2.28 -1.32 17.66
CA ASN A 119 -1.61 -0.04 17.36
C ASN A 119 -2.58 1.15 17.46
N ARG A 120 -3.90 0.92 17.50
CA ARG A 120 -4.92 1.96 17.72
C ARG A 120 -4.77 2.70 19.04
N PHE A 121 -4.11 2.07 20.02
CA PHE A 121 -3.84 2.68 21.32
C PHE A 121 -2.54 3.47 21.40
N ILE A 122 -1.72 3.50 20.34
CA ILE A 122 -0.49 4.29 20.32
C ILE A 122 -0.87 5.78 20.42
N ASN A 123 -0.32 6.47 21.43
CA ASN A 123 -0.63 7.87 21.81
C ASN A 123 -2.10 8.15 22.17
N ALA A 124 -2.93 7.11 22.33
CA ALA A 124 -4.32 7.27 22.71
C ALA A 124 -4.46 7.72 24.18
N PRO A 125 -5.53 8.44 24.53
CA PRO A 125 -5.82 8.78 25.93
C PRO A 125 -5.98 7.54 26.82
N ASN A 126 -5.58 7.67 28.09
CA ASN A 126 -5.73 6.58 29.08
C ASN A 126 -7.19 6.25 29.41
N ASN A 127 -8.09 7.25 29.33
CA ASN A 127 -9.52 7.03 29.51
C ASN A 127 -10.12 6.53 28.19
N LYS A 128 -10.60 5.28 28.19
CA LYS A 128 -11.10 4.62 26.98
C LYS A 128 -12.62 4.61 26.82
N ASN A 129 -13.36 5.13 27.81
CA ASN A 129 -14.80 5.01 27.82
C ASN A 129 -15.45 5.96 26.82
N GLY A 130 -16.15 5.39 25.83
CA GLY A 130 -16.96 6.15 24.87
C GLY A 130 -16.15 7.00 23.89
N ILE A 131 -14.85 6.72 23.73
CA ILE A 131 -13.97 7.43 22.79
C ILE A 131 -13.56 6.47 21.68
N PRO A 132 -13.72 6.85 20.40
CA PRO A 132 -13.29 6.01 19.30
C PRO A 132 -11.77 6.07 19.13
N PHE A 133 -11.16 4.93 18.80
CA PHE A 133 -9.72 4.82 18.52
C PHE A 133 -9.41 4.59 17.05
N LEU A 134 -10.42 4.26 16.26
CA LEU A 134 -10.32 3.93 14.85
C LEU A 134 -11.30 4.76 14.04
N THR A 135 -10.86 5.13 12.85
CA THR A 135 -11.75 5.50 11.75
C THR A 135 -11.71 4.39 10.70
N LEU A 136 -12.87 4.06 10.14
CA LEU A 136 -13.07 2.95 9.21
C LEU A 136 -13.64 3.46 7.89
N ASP A 137 -13.08 2.99 6.78
CA ASP A 137 -13.66 3.19 5.44
C ASP A 137 -13.60 1.90 4.61
N CYS A 138 -14.57 1.78 3.69
CA CYS A 138 -14.57 0.80 2.62
C CYS A 138 -14.15 1.47 1.30
N THR A 139 -12.96 1.12 0.82
CA THR A 139 -12.40 1.66 -0.42
C THR A 139 -12.59 0.69 -1.59
N ASP A 140 -13.04 1.23 -2.74
CA ASP A 140 -13.20 0.48 -3.98
C ASP A 140 -11.97 0.70 -4.87
N CYS A 141 -11.27 -0.39 -5.19
CA CYS A 141 -10.11 -0.43 -6.08
C CYS A 141 -10.54 -0.94 -7.46
N LYS A 142 -10.17 -0.21 -8.52
CA LYS A 142 -10.40 -0.64 -9.92
C LYS A 142 -9.61 -1.91 -10.22
N ILE A 143 -10.23 -2.80 -10.98
CA ILE A 143 -9.57 -3.99 -11.54
C ILE A 143 -9.80 -4.06 -13.05
N ASN A 144 -9.08 -4.94 -13.73
CA ASN A 144 -9.45 -5.32 -15.09
C ASN A 144 -10.75 -6.12 -15.05
N GLU A 145 -11.72 -5.78 -15.92
CA GLU A 145 -13.03 -6.43 -15.95
C GLU A 145 -12.89 -7.94 -16.21
N PRO A 146 -13.37 -8.81 -15.31
CA PRO A 146 -13.50 -10.22 -15.61
C PRO A 146 -14.55 -10.45 -16.69
N PHE A 147 -14.26 -11.32 -17.66
CA PHE A 147 -15.19 -11.67 -18.72
C PHE A 147 -15.80 -13.07 -18.49
N PRO A 148 -17.13 -13.27 -18.62
CA PRO A 148 -18.13 -12.25 -18.92
C PRO A 148 -18.39 -11.29 -17.73
N PHE A 149 -18.88 -10.07 -18.02
CA PHE A 149 -19.23 -9.11 -16.98
C PHE A 149 -20.32 -9.68 -16.04
N GLU A 150 -20.08 -9.54 -14.74
CA GLU A 150 -21.07 -9.82 -13.69
C GLU A 150 -21.24 -8.59 -12.80
N THR A 151 -22.48 -8.32 -12.39
CA THR A 151 -22.83 -7.14 -11.58
C THR A 151 -22.16 -7.12 -10.21
N LYS A 152 -21.72 -8.27 -9.68
CA LYS A 152 -20.98 -8.34 -8.40
C LYS A 152 -19.67 -7.53 -8.43
N TRP A 153 -19.05 -7.40 -9.60
CA TRP A 153 -17.82 -6.62 -9.78
C TRP A 153 -18.10 -5.13 -9.95
N LEU A 154 -19.36 -4.69 -10.12
CA LEU A 154 -19.68 -3.29 -10.38
C LEU A 154 -19.53 -2.44 -9.12
N SER A 155 -18.52 -1.57 -9.11
CA SER A 155 -18.44 -0.47 -8.15
C SER A 155 -19.38 0.65 -8.56
N GLN A 156 -20.23 1.09 -7.63
CA GLN A 156 -21.07 2.27 -7.84
C GLN A 156 -20.25 3.56 -7.85
N LYS A 157 -19.12 3.61 -7.14
CA LYS A 157 -18.26 4.81 -7.01
C LYS A 157 -17.69 5.26 -8.36
N PHE A 158 -17.24 4.33 -9.20
CA PHE A 158 -16.66 4.64 -10.51
C PHE A 158 -17.36 3.95 -11.69
N ARG A 159 -18.51 3.30 -11.45
CA ARG A 159 -19.36 2.65 -12.48
C ARG A 159 -18.59 1.67 -13.37
N GLY A 160 -17.77 0.82 -12.77
CA GLY A 160 -16.95 -0.17 -13.48
C GLY A 160 -16.49 -1.32 -12.59
N PRO A 161 -15.65 -2.23 -13.09
CA PRO A 161 -15.16 -3.40 -12.36
C PRO A 161 -14.23 -3.02 -11.19
N GLY A 162 -14.50 -3.56 -10.01
CA GLY A 162 -13.73 -3.27 -8.81
C GLY A 162 -13.72 -4.40 -7.77
N MET A 163 -12.79 -4.25 -6.83
CA MET A 163 -12.77 -4.94 -5.55
C MET A 163 -12.84 -3.94 -4.41
N LYS A 164 -13.49 -4.31 -3.32
CA LYS A 164 -13.64 -3.49 -2.13
C LYS A 164 -12.75 -4.01 -1.00
N TYR A 165 -12.17 -3.10 -0.25
CA TYR A 165 -11.36 -3.38 0.94
C TYR A 165 -11.87 -2.55 2.10
N GLU A 166 -11.89 -3.16 3.28
CA GLU A 166 -12.14 -2.49 4.54
C GLU A 166 -10.80 -2.13 5.19
N VAL A 167 -10.59 -0.86 5.51
CA VAL A 167 -9.35 -0.37 6.11
C VAL A 167 -9.68 0.50 7.32
N ALA A 168 -9.02 0.22 8.45
CA ALA A 168 -9.13 1.06 9.64
C ALA A 168 -7.79 1.70 10.01
N ILE A 169 -7.83 2.99 10.34
CA ILE A 169 -6.68 3.80 10.71
C ILE A 169 -6.87 4.30 12.14
N ALA A 170 -5.80 4.31 12.92
CA ALA A 170 -5.81 4.88 14.26
C ALA A 170 -6.10 6.39 14.23
N ILE A 171 -6.89 6.88 15.18
CA ILE A 171 -7.20 8.32 15.31
C ILE A 171 -6.03 9.09 15.93
N TYR A 172 -5.31 8.46 16.86
CA TYR A 172 -4.25 9.11 17.66
C TYR A 172 -2.83 8.82 17.14
N SER A 173 -2.71 8.07 16.05
CA SER A 173 -1.43 7.74 15.43
C SER A 173 -1.59 7.59 13.91
N ASN A 174 -0.48 7.45 13.19
CA ASN A 174 -0.51 7.27 11.73
C ASN A 174 -0.50 5.77 11.33
N ASN A 175 -0.99 4.90 12.21
CA ASN A 175 -0.97 3.46 12.00
C ASN A 175 -2.23 2.99 11.29
N ILE A 176 -2.04 2.20 10.23
CA ILE A 176 -3.10 1.32 9.73
C ILE A 176 -3.20 0.16 10.73
N CYS A 177 -4.40 -0.09 11.24
CA CYS A 177 -4.65 -1.06 12.30
C CYS A 177 -5.43 -2.28 11.82
N TRP A 178 -6.13 -2.16 10.71
CA TRP A 178 -6.94 -3.22 10.13
C TRP A 178 -6.96 -3.12 8.61
N SER A 179 -6.95 -4.27 7.94
CA SER A 179 -7.10 -4.39 6.49
C SER A 179 -7.73 -5.74 6.16
N ASN A 180 -8.91 -5.70 5.56
CA ASN A 180 -9.73 -6.87 5.26
C ASN A 180 -10.26 -6.82 3.82
N GLY A 181 -10.36 -7.99 3.21
CA GLY A 181 -10.66 -8.17 1.78
C GLY A 181 -9.60 -9.02 1.06
N PRO A 182 -9.68 -9.13 -0.27
CA PRO A 182 -10.58 -8.37 -1.14
C PRO A 182 -12.02 -8.92 -1.15
N PHE A 183 -13.00 -8.02 -1.23
CA PHE A 183 -14.43 -8.33 -1.42
C PHE A 183 -14.91 -7.87 -2.80
N TYR A 184 -16.00 -8.45 -3.30
CA TYR A 184 -16.67 -7.93 -4.49
C TYR A 184 -17.09 -6.46 -4.30
N ALA A 185 -16.97 -5.62 -5.34
CA ALA A 185 -17.32 -4.20 -5.21
C ALA A 185 -18.78 -3.95 -4.83
N ALA A 186 -19.70 -4.82 -5.25
CA ALA A 186 -21.12 -4.73 -4.88
C ALA A 186 -21.41 -5.24 -3.45
N ALA A 187 -20.41 -5.72 -2.70
CA ALA A 187 -20.60 -6.22 -1.34
C ALA A 187 -21.06 -5.09 -0.40
N ASN A 188 -21.95 -5.46 0.52
CA ASN A 188 -22.51 -4.54 1.51
C ASN A 188 -21.49 -4.23 2.62
N GLU A 189 -21.19 -2.95 2.80
CA GLU A 189 -20.16 -2.46 3.73
C GLU A 189 -20.51 -2.81 5.19
N SER A 190 -21.77 -2.65 5.60
CA SER A 190 -22.22 -3.03 6.94
C SER A 190 -22.10 -4.53 7.22
N ARG A 191 -22.18 -5.38 6.18
CA ARG A 191 -21.92 -6.81 6.32
C ARG A 191 -20.42 -7.09 6.46
N ILE A 192 -19.59 -6.46 5.63
CA ILE A 192 -18.12 -6.56 5.72
C ILE A 192 -17.65 -6.20 7.13
N PHE A 193 -18.16 -5.10 7.69
CA PHE A 193 -17.83 -4.69 9.06
C PHE A 193 -18.26 -5.71 10.11
N ARG A 194 -19.55 -6.11 10.10
CA ARG A 194 -20.09 -7.04 11.11
C ARG A 194 -19.46 -8.43 11.08
N GLU A 195 -19.00 -8.87 9.91
CA GLU A 195 -18.32 -10.17 9.73
C GLU A 195 -16.78 -10.05 9.81
N GLY A 196 -16.25 -8.83 9.91
CA GLY A 196 -14.82 -8.50 9.95
C GLY A 196 -14.46 -7.78 11.25
N LEU A 197 -14.07 -6.50 11.12
CA LEU A 197 -13.57 -5.71 12.26
C LEU A 197 -14.51 -5.68 13.47
N GLY A 198 -15.83 -5.68 13.25
CA GLY A 198 -16.82 -5.68 14.32
C GLY A 198 -16.78 -6.90 15.24
N LEU A 199 -16.18 -8.02 14.80
CA LEU A 199 -15.95 -9.20 15.64
C LEU A 199 -14.68 -9.10 16.49
N GLU A 200 -13.73 -8.26 16.08
CA GLU A 200 -12.43 -8.09 16.74
C GLU A 200 -12.46 -6.99 17.81
N LEU A 201 -13.51 -6.17 17.83
CA LEU A 201 -13.65 -5.05 18.76
C LEU A 201 -14.61 -5.39 19.91
N PRO A 202 -14.34 -4.86 21.13
CA PRO A 202 -15.32 -4.88 22.22
C PRO A 202 -16.62 -4.19 21.81
N ARG A 203 -17.77 -4.68 22.30
CA ARG A 203 -19.08 -4.13 21.96
C ARG A 203 -19.27 -2.66 22.35
N ASP A 204 -18.52 -2.21 23.35
CA ASP A 204 -18.56 -0.87 23.92
C ASP A 204 -17.46 0.05 23.38
N GLU A 205 -16.66 -0.41 22.40
CA GLU A 205 -15.66 0.41 21.73
C GLU A 205 -16.28 1.07 20.47
N PRO A 206 -16.56 2.39 20.50
CA PRO A 206 -17.12 3.07 19.33
C PRO A 206 -16.08 3.21 18.22
N ILE A 207 -16.56 3.34 16.98
CA ILE A 207 -15.72 3.55 15.79
C ILE A 207 -16.26 4.75 15.02
N GLU A 208 -15.35 5.61 14.54
CA GLU A 208 -15.72 6.70 13.64
C GLU A 208 -15.94 6.17 12.22
N VAL A 209 -17.15 6.39 11.70
CA VAL A 209 -17.53 6.13 10.31
C VAL A 209 -18.17 7.39 9.71
N ASP A 210 -18.32 7.46 8.39
CA ASP A 210 -18.88 8.63 7.69
C ASP A 210 -20.28 9.06 8.19
N ALA A 211 -21.04 8.16 8.80
CA ALA A 211 -22.37 8.44 9.38
C ALA A 211 -22.33 9.03 10.80
N GLY A 212 -21.15 9.33 11.34
CA GLY A 212 -20.92 9.62 12.77
C GLY A 212 -20.52 8.36 13.55
N PRO A 213 -20.27 8.45 14.87
CA PRO A 213 -19.84 7.30 15.66
C PRO A 213 -20.90 6.20 15.59
N GLY A 214 -20.52 5.04 15.04
CA GLY A 214 -21.38 3.87 14.98
C GLY A 214 -21.30 3.10 16.29
N GLU A 215 -22.45 2.81 16.90
CA GLU A 215 -22.56 1.75 17.91
C GLU A 215 -22.81 0.40 17.20
N ILE A 216 -22.24 -0.67 17.74
CA ILE A 216 -22.35 -2.06 17.21
C ILE A 216 -23.77 -2.60 17.37
#